data_AF-A0A0A9YWE2-F1
#
_entry.id   AF-A0A0A9YWE2-F1
#
_cell.length_a   1.000
_cell.length_b   1.000
_cell.length_c   1.000
_cell.angle_alpha   90.00
_cell.angle_beta   90.00
_cell.angle_gamma   90.00
#
_symmetry.space_group_name_H-M   'P 1'
#
loop_
_entity.id
_entity.type
_entity.pdbx_description
1 polymer ?
#
loop_
_entity_poly.entity_id
_entity_poly.type
_entity_poly.pdbx_seq_one_letter_code
_entity_poly.pdbx_strand_id
1 'polypeptide(L)'
;MLGQPIEKFVYNEDGTINGVVLQNHPGTIRTKRIIAQPNYLLKENPSKVRMQGRIIRCIVIFTGTVANTNNAASCQIILPSKEICRQHDIYIAVLSNTLYVTPPKSNYAIAVISTVQEKQDGSEASLQSEIQSA
;
A
#
# COMPACT_ATOMS: atom_id res chain seq x y z
N MET A 1 9.28 9.22 16.55
CA MET A 1 8.93 8.38 17.72
C MET A 1 7.62 7.68 17.38
N LEU A 2 7.52 6.36 17.56
CA LEU A 2 6.24 5.65 17.40
C LEU A 2 5.28 6.02 18.55
N GLY A 3 3.97 5.88 18.33
CA GLY A 3 2.96 6.21 19.35
C GLY A 3 2.85 7.71 19.70
N GLN A 4 3.35 8.59 18.83
CA GLN A 4 3.36 10.04 19.04
C GLN A 4 2.58 10.74 17.90
N PRO A 5 1.26 10.90 18.06
CA PRO A 5 0.43 11.56 17.05
C PRO A 5 0.77 13.06 16.96
N ILE A 6 0.78 13.57 15.73
CA ILE A 6 0.91 15.00 15.45
C ILE A 6 -0.42 15.68 15.79
N GLU A 7 -0.36 16.74 16.58
CA GLU A 7 -1.50 17.59 16.89
C GLU A 7 -1.70 18.65 15.80
N LYS A 8 -0.63 19.38 15.46
CA LYS A 8 -0.63 20.41 14.41
C LYS A 8 0.77 20.69 13.89
N PHE A 9 0.83 21.26 12.69
CA PHE A 9 2.04 21.87 12.17
C PHE A 9 2.07 23.35 12.56
N VAL A 10 3.27 23.87 12.76
CA VAL A 10 3.49 25.27 13.13
C VAL A 10 4.11 25.96 11.94
N TYR A 11 3.47 27.02 11.47
CA TYR A 11 3.94 27.85 10.37
C TYR A 11 4.31 29.24 10.88
N ASN A 12 5.25 29.88 10.21
CA ASN A 12 5.55 31.29 10.37
C ASN A 12 4.50 32.15 9.66
N GLU A 13 4.53 33.46 9.91
CA GLU A 13 3.63 34.44 9.27
C GLU A 13 3.78 34.48 7.74
N ASP A 14 4.97 34.17 7.22
CA ASP A 14 5.25 34.05 5.79
C ASP A 14 4.75 32.72 5.16
N GLY A 15 4.10 31.86 5.94
CA GLY A 15 3.59 30.56 5.52
C GLY A 15 4.63 29.45 5.45
N THR A 16 5.89 29.71 5.80
CA THR A 16 6.94 28.69 5.89
C THR A 16 6.79 27.83 7.13
N ILE A 17 7.26 26.58 7.07
CA ILE A 17 7.18 25.66 8.21
C ILE A 17 8.20 26.03 9.30
N ASN A 18 7.75 26.00 10.56
CA ASN A 18 8.56 26.29 11.74
C ASN A 18 8.61 25.10 12.73
N GLY A 19 7.69 24.15 12.65
CA GLY A 19 7.74 22.98 13.53
C GLY A 19 6.50 22.12 13.53
N VAL A 20 6.43 21.22 14.51
CA VAL A 20 5.26 20.39 14.82
C VAL A 20 5.01 20.37 16.32
N VAL A 21 3.75 20.23 16.70
CA VAL A 21 3.33 19.91 18.06
C VAL A 21 2.83 18.46 18.07
N LEU A 22 3.29 17.67 19.03
CA LEU A 22 2.81 16.31 19.25
C LEU A 22 1.88 16.31 20.46
N GLN A 23 0.82 15.52 20.43
CA GLN A 23 -0.19 15.53 21.50
C GLN A 23 0.40 15.20 22.89
N ASN A 24 1.44 14.36 22.94
CA ASN A 24 2.05 13.87 24.18
C ASN A 24 3.46 14.43 24.40
N HIS A 25 3.82 15.57 23.77
CA HIS A 25 5.12 16.19 23.95
C HIS A 25 4.97 17.67 24.33
N PRO A 26 5.61 18.14 25.42
CA PRO A 26 5.53 19.53 25.80
C PRO A 26 6.25 20.41 24.77
N GLY A 27 5.57 21.47 24.32
CA GLY A 27 6.15 22.47 23.43
C GLY A 27 6.20 22.07 21.95
N THR A 28 6.87 22.91 21.16
CA THR A 28 7.01 22.75 19.71
C THR A 28 8.37 22.18 19.36
N ILE A 29 8.37 21.11 18.56
CA ILE A 29 9.60 20.60 17.94
C ILE A 29 9.85 21.44 16.70
N ARG A 30 10.85 22.32 16.76
CA ARG A 30 11.15 23.27 15.70
C ARG A 30 11.95 22.63 14.56
N THR A 31 11.58 22.95 13.33
CA THR A 31 12.32 22.54 12.13
C THR A 31 12.03 23.49 10.97
N LYS A 32 13.00 23.62 10.05
CA LYS A 32 12.86 24.41 8.82
C LYS A 32 12.25 23.62 7.67
N ARG A 33 12.19 22.28 7.78
CA ARG A 33 11.69 21.37 6.74
C ARG A 33 11.00 20.17 7.36
N ILE A 34 9.97 19.69 6.68
CA ILE A 34 9.26 18.46 7.03
C ILE A 34 9.11 17.62 5.77
N ILE A 35 9.41 16.33 5.90
CA ILE A 35 9.06 15.29 4.93
C ILE A 35 7.96 14.46 5.59
N ALA A 36 6.80 14.39 4.97
CA ALA A 36 5.63 13.72 5.54
C ALA A 36 4.90 12.88 4.49
N GLN A 37 4.30 11.77 4.93
CA GLN A 37 3.33 11.05 4.12
C GLN A 37 2.05 11.90 3.94
N PRO A 38 1.27 11.70 2.86
CA PRO A 38 0.10 12.52 2.58
C PRO A 38 -0.94 12.55 3.71
N ASN A 39 -1.13 11.43 4.42
CA ASN A 39 -2.10 11.30 5.51
C ASN A 39 -1.87 12.29 6.67
N TYR A 40 -0.63 12.72 6.90
CA TYR A 40 -0.34 13.74 7.92
C TYR A 40 -0.84 15.13 7.52
N LEU A 41 -0.94 15.43 6.22
CA LEU A 41 -1.33 16.74 5.70
C LEU A 41 -2.82 16.82 5.32
N LEU A 42 -3.49 15.68 5.10
CA LEU A 42 -4.88 15.64 4.63
C LEU A 42 -5.87 16.43 5.51
N LYS A 43 -5.68 16.45 6.83
CA LYS A 43 -6.59 17.16 7.75
C LYS A 43 -6.27 18.65 7.90
N GLU A 44 -5.00 19.02 7.86
CA GLU A 44 -4.55 20.39 8.15
C GLU A 44 -4.42 21.23 6.88
N ASN A 45 -3.84 20.67 5.82
CA ASN A 45 -3.58 21.38 4.58
C ASN A 45 -3.93 20.47 3.38
N PRO A 46 -5.23 20.21 3.16
CA PRO A 46 -5.68 19.34 2.08
C PRO A 46 -5.23 19.82 0.70
N SER A 47 -5.00 21.12 0.50
CA SER A 47 -4.45 21.66 -0.75
C SER A 47 -3.05 21.16 -1.11
N LYS A 48 -2.27 20.65 -0.14
CA LYS A 48 -0.96 20.05 -0.40
C LYS A 48 -1.04 18.59 -0.87
N VAL A 49 -2.23 18.00 -0.92
CA VAL A 49 -2.44 16.61 -1.30
C VAL A 49 -3.56 16.50 -2.34
N ARG A 50 -3.32 15.74 -3.41
CA ARG A 50 -4.33 15.45 -4.44
C ARG A 50 -4.50 13.94 -4.59
N MET A 51 -5.75 13.46 -4.55
CA MET A 51 -6.07 12.07 -4.88
C MET A 51 -5.79 11.81 -6.36
N GLN A 52 -4.98 10.79 -6.65
CA GLN A 52 -4.61 10.40 -8.02
C GLN A 52 -5.30 9.13 -8.50
N GLY A 53 -5.79 8.32 -7.58
CA GLY A 53 -6.39 7.03 -7.88
C GLY A 53 -6.50 6.18 -6.63
N ARG A 54 -6.97 4.95 -6.81
CA ARG A 54 -7.10 3.96 -5.74
C ARG A 54 -6.40 2.68 -6.19
N ILE A 55 -5.74 2.02 -5.25
CA ILE A 55 -5.10 0.72 -5.47
C ILE A 55 -5.88 -0.30 -4.67
N ILE A 56 -6.26 -1.40 -5.32
CA ILE A 56 -6.81 -2.55 -4.62
C ILE A 56 -5.66 -3.51 -4.31
N ARG A 57 -5.65 -4.07 -3.11
CA ARG A 57 -4.74 -5.14 -2.71
C ARG A 57 -5.53 -6.28 -2.09
N CYS A 58 -5.41 -7.47 -2.65
CA CYS A 58 -5.93 -8.71 -2.05
C CYS A 58 -4.74 -9.52 -1.52
N ILE A 59 -4.78 -9.91 -0.25
CA ILE A 59 -3.76 -10.72 0.40
C ILE A 59 -4.35 -12.10 0.59
N VAL A 60 -3.83 -13.08 -0.15
CA VAL A 60 -4.30 -14.46 -0.11
C VAL A 60 -3.27 -15.29 0.64
N ILE A 61 -3.72 -15.97 1.69
CA ILE A 61 -2.92 -16.98 2.39
C ILE A 61 -3.35 -18.35 1.86
N PHE A 62 -2.40 -19.13 1.38
CA PHE A 62 -2.66 -20.44 0.80
C PHE A 62 -1.56 -21.43 1.18
N THR A 63 -1.79 -22.72 0.91
CA THR A 63 -0.81 -23.78 1.13
C THR A 63 -0.27 -24.28 -0.21
N GLY A 64 1.04 -24.53 -0.28
CA GLY A 64 1.73 -25.02 -1.48
C GLY A 64 2.32 -23.90 -2.35
N THR A 65 2.53 -24.21 -3.63
CA THR A 65 3.08 -23.31 -4.65
C THR A 65 2.02 -22.92 -5.66
N VAL A 66 2.21 -21.78 -6.34
CA VAL A 66 1.33 -21.40 -7.45
C VAL A 66 1.61 -22.31 -8.64
N ALA A 67 0.56 -22.82 -9.29
CA ALA A 67 0.69 -23.66 -10.47
C ALA A 67 1.50 -22.98 -11.58
N ASN A 68 2.18 -23.76 -12.42
CA ASN A 68 2.98 -23.27 -13.55
C ASN A 68 4.13 -22.32 -13.19
N THR A 69 4.54 -22.26 -11.92
CA THR A 69 5.71 -21.46 -11.48
C THR A 69 6.96 -22.32 -11.23
N ASN A 70 7.00 -23.55 -11.77
CA ASN A 70 8.08 -24.52 -11.51
C ASN A 70 8.34 -24.74 -10.00
N ASN A 71 7.26 -24.77 -9.20
CA ASN A 71 7.31 -24.87 -7.74
C ASN A 71 8.19 -23.80 -7.08
N ALA A 72 8.23 -22.59 -7.64
CA ALA A 72 8.99 -21.49 -7.09
C ALA A 72 8.48 -21.13 -5.68
N ALA A 73 9.41 -21.01 -4.74
CA ALA A 73 9.08 -20.59 -3.37
C ALA A 73 8.69 -19.11 -3.28
N SER A 74 9.06 -18.29 -4.26
CA SER A 74 8.59 -16.93 -4.45
C SER A 74 8.67 -16.57 -5.92
N CYS A 75 7.77 -15.72 -6.40
CA CYS A 75 7.80 -15.25 -7.78
C CYS A 75 6.97 -13.96 -7.93
N GLN A 76 7.12 -13.31 -9.08
CA GLN A 76 6.25 -12.25 -9.53
C GLN A 76 5.48 -12.75 -10.76
N ILE A 77 4.16 -12.57 -10.73
CA ILE A 77 3.29 -12.81 -11.88
C ILE A 77 2.75 -11.45 -12.30
N ILE A 78 2.80 -11.18 -13.60
CA ILE A 78 2.23 -9.97 -14.21
C ILE A 78 1.15 -10.45 -15.16
N LEU A 79 -0.07 -9.93 -15.00
CA LEU A 79 -1.15 -10.10 -15.96
C LEU A 79 -1.25 -8.79 -16.75
N PRO A 80 -0.74 -8.76 -18.00
CA PRO A 80 -0.76 -7.56 -18.81
C PRO A 80 -2.20 -7.15 -19.10
N SER A 81 -2.50 -5.87 -18.90
CA SER A 81 -3.80 -5.24 -19.08
C SER A 81 -4.52 -5.64 -20.38
N LYS A 82 -3.78 -5.75 -21.49
CA LYS A 82 -4.32 -6.13 -22.81
C LYS A 82 -4.89 -7.56 -22.85
N GLU A 83 -4.28 -8.50 -22.14
CA GLU A 83 -4.70 -9.91 -22.15
C GLU A 83 -5.99 -10.13 -21.35
N ILE A 84 -6.29 -9.21 -20.42
CA ILE A 84 -7.43 -9.29 -19.51
C ILE A 84 -8.42 -8.13 -19.70
N CYS A 85 -8.35 -7.44 -20.84
CA CYS A 85 -9.26 -6.35 -21.23
C CYS A 85 -9.37 -5.21 -20.19
N ARG A 86 -8.23 -4.79 -19.62
CA ARG A 86 -8.11 -3.71 -18.62
C ARG A 86 -7.27 -2.53 -19.14
N GLN A 87 -7.23 -1.44 -18.37
CA GLN A 87 -6.32 -0.31 -18.61
C GLN A 87 -5.00 -0.43 -17.84
N HIS A 88 -5.01 -1.15 -16.71
CA HIS A 88 -3.88 -1.33 -15.82
C HIS A 88 -3.64 -2.81 -15.56
N ASP A 89 -2.36 -3.17 -15.56
CA ASP A 89 -1.91 -4.54 -15.29
C ASP A 89 -2.29 -4.97 -13.87
N ILE A 90 -2.34 -6.28 -13.65
CA ILE A 90 -2.42 -6.87 -12.32
C ILE A 90 -1.06 -7.46 -11.98
N TYR A 91 -0.56 -7.14 -10.78
CA TYR A 91 0.70 -7.64 -10.25
C TYR A 91 0.42 -8.56 -9.08
N ILE A 92 1.02 -9.75 -9.09
CA ILE A 92 0.91 -10.74 -8.00
C ILE A 92 2.32 -11.05 -7.49
N ALA A 93 2.59 -10.68 -6.24
CA ALA A 93 3.81 -11.04 -5.55
C ALA A 93 3.56 -12.27 -4.67
N VAL A 94 4.23 -13.38 -4.97
CA VAL A 94 4.15 -14.62 -4.21
C VAL A 94 5.34 -14.72 -3.27
N LEU A 95 5.08 -14.89 -1.99
CA LEU A 95 6.07 -14.94 -0.91
C LEU A 95 5.83 -16.18 -0.05
N SER A 96 6.89 -16.73 0.54
CA SER A 96 6.80 -17.91 1.41
C SER A 96 7.79 -17.83 2.58
N ASN A 97 7.94 -18.93 3.30
CA ASN A 97 8.85 -19.07 4.44
C ASN A 97 10.32 -18.78 4.07
N THR A 98 10.69 -18.89 2.79
CA THR A 98 12.04 -18.59 2.29
C THR A 98 12.44 -17.12 2.50
N LEU A 99 11.45 -16.24 2.63
CA LEU A 99 11.61 -14.82 2.93
C LEU A 99 11.25 -14.49 4.39
N TYR A 100 11.05 -15.51 5.24
CA TYR A 100 10.69 -15.39 6.65
C TYR A 100 9.39 -14.60 6.91
N VAL A 101 8.45 -14.61 5.96
CA VAL A 101 7.15 -13.93 6.07
C VAL A 101 5.98 -14.86 6.41
N THR A 102 6.20 -16.18 6.41
CA THR A 102 5.23 -17.20 6.86
C THR A 102 5.89 -18.13 7.89
N PRO A 103 5.11 -18.92 8.67
CA PRO A 103 5.67 -19.77 9.71
C PRO A 103 6.78 -20.70 9.19
N PRO A 104 7.87 -20.88 9.95
CA PRO A 104 8.98 -21.73 9.55
C PRO A 104 8.52 -23.19 9.39
N LYS A 105 9.12 -23.92 8.45
CA LYS A 105 8.81 -25.32 8.15
C LYS A 105 7.32 -25.59 7.84
N SER A 106 6.59 -24.57 7.37
CA SER A 106 5.21 -24.70 6.92
C SER A 106 5.12 -24.62 5.39
N ASN A 107 4.03 -25.16 4.85
CA ASN A 107 3.68 -25.02 3.43
C ASN A 107 2.87 -23.74 3.16
N TYR A 108 2.77 -22.80 4.11
CA TYR A 108 2.04 -21.56 3.89
C TYR A 108 2.81 -20.60 3.01
N ALA A 109 2.09 -20.02 2.06
CA ALA A 109 2.53 -18.94 1.18
C ALA A 109 1.51 -17.79 1.20
N ILE A 110 1.96 -16.61 0.79
CA ILE A 110 1.17 -15.40 0.68
C ILE A 110 1.26 -14.94 -0.77
N ALA A 111 0.11 -14.65 -1.40
CA ALA A 111 0.05 -13.91 -2.65
C ALA A 111 -0.54 -12.52 -2.37
N VAL A 112 0.20 -11.48 -2.74
CA VAL A 112 -0.27 -10.10 -2.71
C VAL A 112 -0.60 -9.69 -4.13
N ILE A 113 -1.89 -9.64 -4.42
CA ILE A 113 -2.44 -9.25 -5.72
C ILE A 113 -2.75 -7.76 -5.66
N SER A 114 -2.32 -6.98 -6.65
CA SER A 114 -2.55 -5.55 -6.69
C SER A 114 -2.77 -4.99 -8.10
N THR A 115 -3.65 -3.98 -8.19
CA THR A 115 -3.89 -3.22 -9.43
C THR A 115 -4.52 -1.86 -9.10
N VAL A 116 -4.58 -0.98 -10.09
CA VAL A 116 -5.31 0.29 -10.02
C VAL A 116 -6.82 0.01 -10.17
N GLN A 117 -7.62 0.63 -9.31
CA GLN A 117 -9.08 0.54 -9.41
C GLN A 117 -9.58 1.30 -10.65
N GLU A 118 -10.22 0.60 -11.58
CA GLU A 118 -10.79 1.19 -12.80
C GLU A 118 -12.30 1.42 -12.70
N LYS A 119 -13.01 0.55 -11.98
CA LYS A 119 -14.48 0.62 -11.80
C LYS A 119 -14.85 1.11 -10.41
N GLN A 120 -16.03 1.74 -10.28
CA GLN A 120 -16.48 2.28 -9.00
C GLN A 120 -16.76 1.19 -7.95
N ASP A 121 -17.18 0.00 -8.39
CA ASP A 121 -17.38 -1.20 -7.58
C ASP A 121 -16.07 -1.96 -7.40
N GLY A 122 -15.10 -1.34 -6.70
CA GLY A 122 -13.79 -1.95 -6.35
C GLY A 122 -13.89 -3.14 -5.38
N SER A 123 -14.88 -4.00 -5.57
CA SER A 123 -15.17 -5.19 -4.80
C SER A 123 -14.16 -6.29 -5.10
N GLU A 124 -13.90 -7.11 -4.10
CA GLU A 124 -13.09 -8.32 -4.22
C GLU A 124 -13.62 -9.26 -5.30
N ALA A 125 -14.95 -9.34 -5.45
CA ALA A 125 -15.61 -10.20 -6.43
C ALA A 125 -15.24 -9.85 -7.89
N SER A 126 -15.12 -8.56 -8.22
CA SER A 126 -14.68 -8.14 -9.56
C SER A 126 -13.26 -8.61 -9.85
N LEU A 127 -12.35 -8.46 -8.89
CA LEU A 127 -10.96 -8.91 -9.03
C LEU A 127 -10.83 -10.42 -9.12
N GLN A 128 -11.59 -11.16 -8.33
CA GLN A 128 -11.59 -12.63 -8.40
C GLN A 128 -12.04 -13.12 -9.78
N SER A 129 -13.09 -12.53 -10.35
CA SER A 129 -13.57 -12.91 -11.68
C SER A 129 -12.53 -12.64 -12.78
N GLU A 130 -11.81 -11.51 -12.70
CA GLU A 130 -10.77 -11.13 -13.66
C GLU A 130 -9.54 -12.06 -13.58
N ILE A 131 -9.18 -12.50 -12.38
CA ILE A 131 -8.07 -13.44 -12.16
C ILE A 131 -8.44 -14.84 -12.62
N GLN A 132 -9.69 -15.28 -12.42
CA GLN A 132 -10.15 -16.59 -12.87
C GLN A 132 -10.30 -16.69 -14.40
N SER A 133 -10.51 -15.56 -15.08
CA SER A 133 -10.60 -15.51 -16.54
C SER A 133 -9.24 -15.50 -17.26
N ALA A 134 -8.15 -15.27 -16.51
CA ALA A 134 -6.78 -15.20 -17.02
C ALA A 134 -6.07 -16.56 -16.94
#